data_AF-A0A8X7QL46-F1
#
_entry.id   AF-A0A8X7QL46-F1
#
_cell.length_a   1.000
_cell.length_b   1.000
_cell.length_c   1.000
_cell.angle_alpha   90.00
_cell.angle_beta   90.00
_cell.angle_gamma   90.00
#
_symmetry.space_group_name_H-M   'P 1'
#
loop_
_entity.id
_entity.type
_entity.pdbx_description
1 polymer ?
#
loop_
_entity_poly.entity_id
_entity_poly.type
_entity_poly.pdbx_seq_one_letter_code
_entity_poly.pdbx_strand_id
1 'polypeptide(L)'
;MELDFKCSDVGVWKKALSSYESKVESLNKPDLVSLDQYYRVELPSLLHGRDPNPYLTTSELSQLMKWKLSRGKWRPRLLDFVSSLDDSVVKSASEEAFKSLPDISKAVNELTVLKGVGPATASAVLAAYAPDIAPFMSDEAMEVAIGNSKDYSLKRYLLFVTKLQDKAK
;
A
#
# COMPACT_ATOMS: atom_id res chain seq x y z
N MET A 1 7.34 8.39 -25.00
CA MET A 1 5.87 8.50 -25.17
C MET A 1 5.31 8.66 -23.77
N GLU A 2 4.79 9.84 -23.43
CA GLU A 2 4.16 10.04 -22.12
C GLU A 2 2.89 9.18 -22.06
N LEU A 3 2.76 8.41 -20.97
CA LEU A 3 1.55 7.65 -20.69
C LEU A 3 0.60 8.59 -19.95
N ASP A 4 -0.50 8.92 -20.63
CA ASP A 4 -1.59 9.71 -20.07
C ASP A 4 -2.77 8.82 -19.69
N PHE A 5 -3.43 9.18 -18.59
CA PHE A 5 -4.65 8.50 -18.18
C PHE A 5 -5.76 8.72 -19.22
N LYS A 6 -6.34 7.62 -19.70
CA LYS A 6 -7.39 7.64 -20.74
C LYS A 6 -8.71 8.29 -20.30
N CYS A 7 -8.90 8.56 -19.01
CA CYS A 7 -10.13 9.09 -18.45
C CYS A 7 -9.86 10.20 -17.42
N SER A 8 -10.56 11.32 -17.57
CA SER A 8 -10.56 12.46 -16.62
C SER A 8 -11.94 12.72 -16.00
N ASP A 9 -12.93 11.88 -16.31
CA ASP A 9 -14.29 12.04 -15.82
C ASP A 9 -14.43 11.48 -14.39
N VAL A 10 -14.62 12.38 -13.43
CA VAL A 10 -14.78 12.04 -12.00
C VAL A 10 -15.97 11.09 -11.74
N GLY A 11 -17.05 11.20 -12.51
CA GLY A 11 -18.21 10.32 -12.41
C GLY A 11 -17.87 8.88 -12.77
N VAL A 12 -17.04 8.67 -13.80
CA VAL A 12 -16.52 7.34 -14.18
C VAL A 12 -15.66 6.75 -13.05
N TRP A 13 -14.77 7.54 -12.46
CA TRP A 13 -13.93 7.10 -11.33
C TRP A 13 -14.75 6.73 -10.10
N LYS A 14 -15.74 7.56 -9.73
CA LYS A 14 -16.67 7.28 -8.62
C LYS A 14 -17.45 6.00 -8.84
N LYS A 15 -17.96 5.77 -10.05
CA LYS A 15 -18.67 4.55 -10.42
C LYS A 15 -17.78 3.31 -10.36
N ALA A 16 -16.53 3.42 -10.80
CA ALA A 16 -15.57 2.33 -10.69
C ALA A 16 -15.29 1.99 -9.21
N LEU A 17 -15.04 3.00 -8.38
CA LEU A 17 -14.80 2.82 -6.95
C LEU A 17 -16.01 2.21 -6.22
N SER A 18 -17.24 2.63 -6.55
CA SER A 18 -18.45 2.08 -5.93
C SER A 18 -18.70 0.61 -6.29
N SER A 19 -18.10 0.11 -7.38
CA SER A 19 -18.20 -1.31 -7.77
C SER A 19 -17.15 -2.21 -7.11
N TYR A 20 -16.22 -1.62 -6.37
CA TYR A 20 -15.02 -2.33 -5.89
C TYR A 20 -15.33 -3.57 -5.05
N GLU A 21 -16.23 -3.48 -4.07
CA GLU A 21 -16.55 -4.61 -3.17
C GLU A 21 -17.06 -5.81 -3.97
N SER A 22 -18.05 -5.59 -4.85
CA SER A 22 -18.54 -6.62 -5.77
C SER A 22 -17.46 -7.20 -6.67
N LYS A 23 -16.44 -6.41 -7.04
CA LYS A 23 -15.31 -6.90 -7.83
C LYS A 23 -14.42 -7.81 -7.01
N VAL A 24 -14.14 -7.47 -5.76
CA VAL A 24 -13.38 -8.34 -4.84
C VAL A 24 -14.10 -9.67 -4.63
N GLU A 25 -15.41 -9.64 -4.37
CA GLU A 25 -16.23 -10.85 -4.20
C GLU A 25 -16.21 -11.73 -5.46
N SER A 26 -16.29 -11.12 -6.65
CA SER A 26 -16.29 -11.85 -7.93
C SER A 26 -14.99 -12.61 -8.23
N LEU A 27 -13.89 -12.33 -7.51
CA LEU A 27 -12.63 -13.06 -7.66
C LEU A 27 -12.68 -14.46 -7.06
N ASN A 28 -13.72 -14.82 -6.31
CA ASN A 28 -13.92 -16.13 -5.70
C ASN A 28 -12.69 -16.63 -4.90
N LYS A 29 -12.03 -15.72 -4.19
CA LYS A 29 -10.91 -15.99 -3.27
C LYS A 29 -11.42 -15.88 -1.84
N PRO A 30 -11.65 -16.99 -1.12
CA PRO A 30 -12.37 -16.99 0.16
C PRO A 30 -11.77 -16.03 1.20
N ASP A 31 -10.44 -16.03 1.33
CA ASP A 31 -9.75 -15.20 2.33
C ASP A 31 -9.58 -13.74 1.88
N LEU A 32 -9.74 -13.44 0.59
CA LEU A 32 -9.45 -12.10 0.07
C LEU A 32 -10.48 -11.08 0.58
N VAL A 33 -11.76 -11.45 0.72
CA VAL A 33 -12.80 -10.52 1.18
C VAL A 33 -12.50 -10.04 2.60
N SER A 34 -12.19 -10.96 3.53
CA SER A 34 -11.86 -10.62 4.91
C SER A 34 -10.53 -9.88 5.02
N LEU A 35 -9.52 -10.28 4.25
CA LEU A 35 -8.23 -9.58 4.19
C LEU A 35 -8.36 -8.17 3.63
N ASP A 36 -9.23 -7.96 2.65
CA ASP A 36 -9.44 -6.65 2.03
C ASP A 36 -10.25 -5.72 2.93
N GLN A 37 -11.26 -6.25 3.63
CA GLN A 37 -11.98 -5.53 4.68
C GLN A 37 -11.03 -5.07 5.78
N TYR A 38 -10.15 -5.95 6.23
CA TYR A 38 -9.12 -5.60 7.21
C TYR A 38 -8.24 -4.46 6.70
N TYR A 39 -7.66 -4.57 5.51
CA TYR A 39 -6.74 -3.57 4.97
C TYR A 39 -7.43 -2.21 4.70
N ARG A 40 -8.66 -2.22 4.20
CA ARG A 40 -9.35 -0.98 3.77
C ARG A 40 -10.09 -0.26 4.89
N VAL A 41 -10.46 -0.96 5.96
CA VAL A 41 -11.35 -0.40 7.00
C VAL A 41 -10.73 -0.52 8.38
N GLU A 42 -10.39 -1.74 8.81
CA GLU A 42 -9.92 -1.98 10.17
C GLU A 42 -8.54 -1.37 10.42
N LEU A 43 -7.59 -1.62 9.53
CA LEU A 43 -6.21 -1.16 9.69
C LEU A 43 -6.09 0.38 9.71
N PRO A 44 -6.69 1.14 8.77
CA PRO A 44 -6.70 2.60 8.86
C PRO A 44 -7.31 3.10 10.16
N SER A 45 -8.41 2.49 10.61
CA SER A 45 -9.07 2.85 11.88
C SER A 45 -8.17 2.62 13.08
N LEU A 46 -7.41 1.51 13.11
CA LEU A 46 -6.44 1.20 14.16
C LEU A 46 -5.26 2.18 14.16
N LEU A 47 -4.75 2.55 12.98
CA LEU A 47 -3.66 3.50 12.83
C LEU A 47 -4.07 4.90 13.31
N HIS A 48 -5.20 5.41 12.83
CA HIS A 48 -5.72 6.72 13.26
C HIS A 48 -6.16 6.75 14.72
N GLY A 49 -6.62 5.61 15.26
CA GLY A 49 -6.90 5.47 16.70
C GLY A 49 -5.66 5.64 17.59
N ARG A 50 -4.45 5.65 17.04
CA ARG A 50 -3.18 5.86 17.73
C ARG A 50 -2.56 7.23 17.46
N ASP A 51 -3.23 8.11 16.73
CA ASP A 51 -2.75 9.47 16.51
C ASP A 51 -2.55 10.20 17.86
N PRO A 52 -1.49 11.02 18.01
CA PRO A 52 -0.58 11.51 16.96
C PRO A 52 0.64 10.63 16.68
N ASN A 53 0.77 9.46 17.31
CA ASN A 53 1.91 8.56 17.14
C ASN A 53 1.44 7.20 16.57
N PRO A 54 0.96 7.16 15.33
CA PRO A 54 0.53 5.92 14.69
C PRO A 54 1.70 4.95 14.55
N TYR A 55 1.42 3.64 14.63
CA TYR A 55 2.40 2.58 14.44
C TYR A 55 1.72 1.28 14.02
N LEU A 56 2.50 0.37 13.45
CA LEU A 56 2.13 -1.03 13.23
C LEU A 56 2.72 -1.94 14.31
N THR A 57 1.96 -2.96 14.66
CA THR A 57 2.46 -4.17 15.33
C THR A 57 2.95 -5.19 14.30
N THR A 58 3.76 -6.16 14.74
CA THR A 58 4.18 -7.29 13.86
C THR A 58 2.96 -8.06 13.33
N SER A 59 1.92 -8.23 14.16
CA SER A 59 0.69 -8.92 13.76
C SER A 59 -0.03 -8.19 12.61
N GLU A 60 -0.17 -6.87 12.74
CA GLU A 60 -0.83 -6.04 11.73
C GLU A 60 -0.04 -6.01 10.42
N LEU A 61 1.29 -5.87 10.48
CA LEU A 61 2.15 -5.94 9.31
C LEU A 61 2.06 -7.32 8.62
N SER A 62 1.96 -8.40 9.41
CA SER A 62 1.78 -9.76 8.88
C SER A 62 0.43 -9.93 8.18
N GLN A 63 -0.65 -9.37 8.73
CA GLN A 63 -1.98 -9.42 8.13
C GLN A 63 -2.05 -8.58 6.84
N LEU A 64 -1.44 -7.39 6.83
CA LEU A 64 -1.24 -6.59 5.61
C LEU A 64 -0.43 -7.37 4.55
N MET A 65 0.63 -8.09 4.94
CA MET A 65 1.40 -8.92 4.01
C MET A 65 0.55 -10.05 3.42
N LYS A 66 -0.29 -10.72 4.23
CA LYS A 66 -1.23 -11.74 3.74
C LYS A 66 -2.18 -11.16 2.71
N TRP A 67 -2.79 -10.01 3.01
CA TRP A 67 -3.65 -9.27 2.08
C TRP A 67 -2.92 -9.00 0.75
N LYS A 68 -1.72 -8.41 0.81
CA LYS A 68 -0.94 -8.08 -0.38
C LYS A 68 -0.61 -9.31 -1.23
N LEU A 69 -0.18 -10.40 -0.60
CA LEU A 69 0.17 -11.65 -1.29
C LEU A 69 -1.04 -12.36 -1.89
N SER A 70 -2.24 -12.21 -1.31
CA SER A 70 -3.48 -12.79 -1.85
C SER A 70 -3.95 -12.11 -3.16
N ARG A 71 -3.54 -10.86 -3.37
CA ARG A 71 -3.88 -10.05 -4.55
C ARG A 71 -2.87 -10.18 -5.69
N GLY A 72 -1.59 -10.37 -5.36
CA GLY A 72 -0.50 -10.42 -6.32
C GLY A 72 0.17 -11.79 -6.47
N LYS A 73 1.45 -11.78 -6.86
CA LYS A 73 2.26 -12.98 -6.93
C LYS A 73 2.54 -13.52 -5.53
N TRP A 74 2.11 -14.76 -5.27
CA TRP A 74 2.36 -15.44 -4.00
C TRP A 74 3.87 -15.66 -3.75
N ARG A 75 4.37 -15.15 -2.62
CA ARG A 75 5.77 -15.26 -2.19
C ARG A 75 5.81 -15.51 -0.66
N PRO A 76 5.59 -16.76 -0.21
CA PRO A 76 5.31 -17.07 1.19
C PRO A 76 6.45 -16.68 2.14
N ARG A 77 7.70 -16.76 1.68
CA ARG A 77 8.88 -16.35 2.49
C ARG A 77 8.82 -14.91 2.99
N LEU A 78 8.11 -14.01 2.29
CA LEU A 78 7.95 -12.63 2.76
C LEU A 78 7.09 -12.55 4.01
N LEU A 79 6.06 -13.40 4.11
CA LEU A 79 5.24 -13.50 5.31
C LEU A 79 6.05 -14.07 6.48
N ASP A 80 6.88 -15.09 6.23
CA ASP A 80 7.74 -15.67 7.26
C ASP A 80 8.73 -14.63 7.82
N PHE A 81 9.33 -13.81 6.94
CA PHE A 81 10.23 -12.74 7.38
C PHE A 81 9.52 -11.72 8.26
N VAL A 82 8.36 -11.23 7.81
CA VAL A 82 7.59 -10.23 8.56
C VAL A 82 7.09 -10.78 9.89
N SER A 83 6.56 -12.01 9.90
CA SER A 83 6.01 -12.63 11.11
C SER A 83 7.08 -12.93 12.17
N SER A 84 8.35 -12.96 11.78
CA SER A 84 9.50 -13.19 12.66
C SER A 84 10.16 -11.90 13.16
N LEU A 85 9.62 -10.72 12.82
CA LEU A 85 10.15 -9.44 13.27
C LEU A 85 9.73 -9.14 14.71
N ASP A 86 10.65 -8.56 15.49
CA ASP A 86 10.32 -8.05 16.82
C ASP A 86 9.34 -6.89 16.73
N ASP A 87 8.31 -6.91 17.59
CA ASP A 87 7.24 -5.90 17.60
C ASP A 87 7.77 -4.48 17.84
N SER A 88 8.81 -4.34 18.66
CA SER A 88 9.46 -3.05 18.92
C SER A 88 10.12 -2.45 17.68
N VAL A 89 10.69 -3.29 16.80
CA VAL A 89 11.35 -2.87 15.56
C VAL A 89 10.30 -2.44 14.53
N VAL A 90 9.21 -3.19 14.41
CA VAL A 90 8.09 -2.83 13.51
C VAL A 90 7.44 -1.51 13.94
N LYS A 91 7.19 -1.35 15.25
CA LYS A 91 6.68 -0.10 15.81
C LYS A 91 7.58 1.08 15.50
N SER A 92 8.86 0.99 15.88
CA SER A 92 9.80 2.09 15.68
C SER A 92 9.93 2.50 14.21
N ALA A 93 10.08 1.53 13.30
CA ALA A 93 10.20 1.82 11.87
C ALA A 93 8.92 2.45 11.28
N SER A 94 7.75 1.98 11.69
CA SER A 94 6.47 2.53 11.20
C SER A 94 6.16 3.91 11.77
N GLU A 95 6.44 4.17 13.06
CA GLU A 95 6.31 5.50 13.65
C GLU A 95 7.14 6.55 12.91
N GLU A 96 8.43 6.26 12.67
CA GLU A 96 9.31 7.17 11.95
C GLU A 96 8.90 7.36 10.49
N ALA A 97 8.35 6.31 9.86
CA ALA A 97 7.81 6.40 8.51
C ALA A 97 6.61 7.34 8.43
N PHE A 98 5.65 7.21 9.36
CA PHE A 98 4.47 8.08 9.38
C PHE A 98 4.84 9.53 9.72
N LYS A 99 5.75 9.75 10.68
CA LYS A 99 6.29 11.10 10.99
C LYS A 99 7.03 11.74 9.83
N SER A 100 7.57 10.95 8.92
CA SER A 100 8.31 11.44 7.76
C SER A 100 7.41 11.94 6.63
N LEU A 101 6.10 11.66 6.66
CA LEU A 101 5.18 12.22 5.67
C LEU A 101 5.08 13.76 5.81
N PRO A 102 4.99 14.51 4.69
CA PRO A 102 4.76 14.06 3.32
C PRO A 102 6.02 13.70 2.52
N ASP A 103 7.21 13.58 3.12
CA ASP A 103 8.40 13.06 2.44
C ASP A 103 8.30 11.54 2.25
N ILE A 104 7.74 11.16 1.11
CA ILE A 104 7.50 9.76 0.73
C ILE A 104 8.82 8.99 0.57
N SER A 105 9.87 9.64 0.07
CA SER A 105 11.16 8.98 -0.12
C SER A 105 11.74 8.57 1.22
N LYS A 106 11.71 9.50 2.19
CA LYS A 106 12.14 9.22 3.56
C LYS A 106 11.24 8.17 4.23
N ALA A 107 9.91 8.33 4.16
CA ALA A 107 8.96 7.41 4.76
C ALA A 107 9.11 5.96 4.26
N VAL A 108 9.37 5.76 2.97
CA VAL A 108 9.65 4.42 2.43
C VAL A 108 10.97 3.87 2.98
N ASN A 109 12.02 4.70 3.04
CA ASN A 109 13.31 4.26 3.55
C ASN A 109 13.22 3.77 5.00
N GLU A 110 12.47 4.45 5.87
CA GLU A 110 12.23 4.03 7.26
C GLU A 110 11.60 2.64 7.34
N LEU A 111 10.72 2.27 6.41
CA LEU A 111 10.08 0.94 6.38
C LEU A 111 10.94 -0.15 5.74
N THR A 112 11.79 0.20 4.77
CA THR A 112 12.61 -0.78 4.04
C THR A 112 13.77 -1.37 4.84
N VAL A 113 14.00 -0.88 6.06
CA VAL A 113 14.90 -1.50 7.03
C VAL A 113 14.34 -2.84 7.53
N LEU A 114 13.02 -3.04 7.48
CA LEU A 114 12.35 -4.25 7.93
C LEU A 114 12.55 -5.39 6.92
N LYS A 115 13.05 -6.54 7.40
CA LYS A 115 13.25 -7.72 6.55
C LYS A 115 11.93 -8.17 5.93
N GLY A 116 11.91 -8.31 4.60
CA GLY A 116 10.70 -8.67 3.85
C GLY A 116 9.84 -7.49 3.41
N VAL A 117 10.20 -6.26 3.80
CA VAL A 117 9.54 -5.03 3.38
C VAL A 117 10.42 -4.31 2.34
N GLY A 118 9.95 -4.29 1.09
CA GLY A 118 10.50 -3.44 0.03
C GLY A 118 9.57 -2.27 -0.29
N PRO A 119 9.90 -1.39 -1.26
CA PRO A 119 9.09 -0.22 -1.61
C PRO A 119 7.61 -0.55 -1.87
N ALA A 120 7.33 -1.67 -2.55
CA ALA A 120 5.95 -2.11 -2.77
C ALA A 120 5.18 -2.41 -1.48
N THR A 121 5.81 -3.02 -0.46
CA THR A 121 5.14 -3.26 0.83
C THR A 121 5.08 -1.98 1.66
N ALA A 122 6.16 -1.19 1.68
CA ALA A 122 6.19 0.10 2.35
C ALA A 122 5.07 1.03 1.85
N SER A 123 4.85 1.09 0.53
CA SER A 123 3.76 1.89 -0.04
C SER A 123 2.36 1.43 0.42
N ALA A 124 2.15 0.14 0.71
CA ALA A 124 0.88 -0.36 1.25
C ALA A 124 0.68 0.08 2.70
N VAL A 125 1.75 0.05 3.50
CA VAL A 125 1.74 0.55 4.89
C VAL A 125 1.40 2.05 4.90
N LEU A 126 2.08 2.84 4.07
CA LEU A 126 1.84 4.28 3.99
C LEU A 126 0.44 4.60 3.45
N ALA A 127 -0.04 3.87 2.44
CA ALA A 127 -1.38 4.05 1.88
C ALA A 127 -2.50 3.71 2.87
N ALA A 128 -2.26 2.79 3.83
CA ALA A 128 -3.23 2.49 4.88
C ALA A 128 -3.40 3.63 5.88
N TYR A 129 -2.38 4.50 6.05
CA TYR A 129 -2.44 5.65 6.96
C TYR A 129 -2.77 6.97 6.25
N ALA A 130 -2.15 7.21 5.09
CA ALA A 130 -2.22 8.49 4.37
C ALA A 130 -2.42 8.26 2.87
N PRO A 131 -3.56 7.69 2.43
CA PRO A 131 -3.82 7.34 1.03
C PRO A 131 -3.78 8.56 0.09
N ASP A 132 -4.10 9.75 0.59
CA ASP A 132 -4.08 11.00 -0.17
C ASP A 132 -2.66 11.50 -0.46
N ILE A 133 -1.67 11.02 0.29
CA ILE A 133 -0.26 11.41 0.17
C ILE A 133 0.54 10.30 -0.51
N ALA A 134 0.42 9.08 -0.01
CA ALA A 134 1.24 7.93 -0.39
C ALA A 134 0.37 6.82 -1.02
N PRO A 135 0.16 6.82 -2.34
CA PRO A 135 -0.63 5.78 -3.00
C PRO A 135 0.07 4.41 -2.94
N PHE A 136 -0.71 3.33 -2.96
CA PHE A 136 -0.18 1.97 -2.99
C PHE A 136 0.40 1.61 -4.38
N MET A 137 1.63 1.07 -4.39
CA MET A 137 2.36 0.63 -5.59
C MET A 137 1.89 -0.76 -6.06
N SER A 138 0.65 -0.87 -6.55
CA SER A 138 0.15 -2.12 -7.17
C SER A 138 0.66 -2.29 -8.61
N ASP A 139 0.84 -3.53 -9.07
CA ASP A 139 1.32 -3.82 -10.43
C ASP A 139 0.40 -3.18 -11.49
N GLU A 140 -0.92 -3.25 -11.30
CA GLU A 140 -1.92 -2.71 -12.22
C GLU A 140 -1.88 -1.18 -12.25
N ALA A 141 -1.73 -0.53 -11.09
CA ALA A 141 -1.64 0.93 -11.01
C ALA A 141 -0.33 1.43 -11.65
N MET A 142 0.77 0.71 -11.42
CA MET A 142 2.08 0.99 -12.02
C MET A 142 2.06 0.83 -13.55
N GLU A 143 1.42 -0.22 -14.07
CA GLU A 143 1.27 -0.44 -15.50
C GLU A 143 0.49 0.71 -16.16
N VAL A 144 -0.63 1.12 -15.55
CA VAL A 144 -1.48 2.19 -16.10
C VAL A 144 -0.81 3.55 -16.04
N ALA A 145 -0.16 3.88 -14.93
CA ALA A 145 0.38 5.21 -14.69
C ALA A 145 1.75 5.44 -15.35
N ILE A 146 2.62 4.42 -15.40
CA ILE A 146 4.00 4.58 -15.87
C ILE A 146 4.48 3.48 -16.84
N GLY A 147 3.64 2.51 -17.22
CA GLY A 147 3.93 1.53 -18.27
C GLY A 147 4.99 0.50 -17.91
N ASN A 148 5.25 0.30 -16.63
CA ASN A 148 6.19 -0.72 -16.16
C ASN A 148 5.78 -1.23 -14.77
N SER A 149 5.12 -2.38 -14.75
CA SER A 149 4.68 -3.08 -13.54
C SER A 149 5.75 -3.90 -12.81
N LYS A 150 6.96 -4.08 -13.37
CA LYS A 150 7.94 -5.06 -12.83
C LYS A 150 9.12 -4.43 -12.08
N ASP A 151 9.23 -3.12 -12.06
CA ASP A 151 10.31 -2.38 -11.40
C ASP A 151 9.82 -1.81 -10.06
N TYR A 152 10.14 -2.54 -8.99
CA TYR A 152 9.75 -2.23 -7.61
C TYR A 152 10.74 -1.31 -6.88
N SER A 153 11.54 -0.53 -7.60
CA SER A 153 12.49 0.40 -7.00
C SER A 153 11.79 1.65 -6.44
N LEU A 154 12.42 2.27 -5.43
CA LEU A 154 11.94 3.54 -4.87
C LEU A 154 11.84 4.63 -5.95
N LYS A 155 12.80 4.69 -6.88
CA LYS A 155 12.78 5.65 -8.00
C LYS A 155 11.50 5.52 -8.83
N ARG A 156 11.07 4.29 -9.13
CA ARG A 156 9.82 4.06 -9.87
C ARG A 156 8.60 4.40 -9.05
N TYR A 157 8.61 4.08 -7.76
CA TYR A 157 7.53 4.45 -6.87
C TYR A 157 7.33 5.98 -6.83
N LEU A 158 8.40 6.76 -6.67
CA LEU A 158 8.31 8.23 -6.65
C LEU A 158 7.78 8.82 -7.96
N LEU A 159 8.16 8.24 -9.11
CA LEU A 159 7.60 8.63 -10.41
C LEU A 159 6.09 8.33 -10.48
N PHE A 160 5.67 7.18 -9.97
CA PHE A 160 4.26 6.78 -9.89
C PHE A 160 3.45 7.73 -8.99
N VAL A 161 3.96 8.06 -7.80
CA VAL A 161 3.31 9.04 -6.91
C VAL A 161 3.15 10.37 -7.62
N THR A 162 4.21 10.90 -8.24
CA THR A 162 4.17 12.18 -8.96
C THR A 162 3.08 12.18 -10.03
N LYS A 163 3.02 11.10 -10.83
CA LYS A 163 2.01 10.95 -11.89
C LYS A 163 0.58 10.92 -11.35
N LEU A 164 0.34 10.28 -10.20
CA LEU A 164 -0.99 10.28 -9.58
C LEU A 164 -1.36 11.62 -8.96
N GLN A 165 -0.41 12.30 -8.29
CA GLN A 165 -0.62 13.62 -7.72
C GLN A 165 -0.90 14.67 -8.79
N ASP A 166 -0.20 14.62 -9.92
CA ASP A 166 -0.48 15.50 -11.05
C ASP A 166 -1.84 15.20 -11.69
N LYS A 167 -2.28 13.93 -11.68
CA LYS A 167 -3.59 13.54 -12.19
C LYS A 167 -4.75 13.97 -11.27
N ALA A 168 -4.49 14.10 -9.97
CA ALA A 168 -5.50 14.46 -8.97
C ALA A 168 -5.78 15.97 -8.89
N LYS A 169 -4.93 16.81 -9.47
CA LYS A 169 -5.14 18.25 -9.65
C LYS A 169 -6.19 18.53 -10.72
#